data_AF-A0A9E4XLE4-F1
#
_entry.id   AF-A0A9E4XLE4-F1
#
_cell.length_a   1.000
_cell.length_b   1.000
_cell.length_c   1.000
_cell.angle_alpha   90.00
_cell.angle_beta   90.00
_cell.angle_gamma   90.00
#
_symmetry.space_group_name_H-M   'P 1'
#
loop_
_entity.id
_entity.type
_entity.pdbx_description
1 polymer ?
#
loop_
_entity_poly.entity_id
_entity_poly.type
_entity_poly.pdbx_seq_one_letter_code
_entity_poly.pdbx_strand_id
1 'polypeptide(L)'
;CEVLVVLAAQEDRVSDAVRHQLNILRNSGVSIEPAENVQKNESFGEADAIIDALLGYSLSGSPRDPAASLIRVMNKSGAPVVSNDIPTGIDATTGTVHEPAIRATATVTIALPKTGLLVSDARRLAGDLYLGDISVPPELYLAVLDLPVPAIFAIGQIVKMPDRA
;
A
#
# COMPACT_ATOMS: atom_id res chain seq x y z
N CYS A 1 19.65 -3.28 -7.12
CA CYS A 1 18.18 -3.31 -7.17
C CYS A 1 17.77 -2.21 -8.12
N GLU A 2 17.12 -2.57 -9.22
CA GLU A 2 16.54 -1.61 -10.15
C GLU A 2 15.15 -1.20 -9.62
N VAL A 3 14.83 0.10 -9.67
CA VAL A 3 13.55 0.62 -9.17
C VAL A 3 12.92 1.46 -10.26
N LEU A 4 11.68 1.10 -10.61
CA LEU A 4 10.79 1.87 -11.46
C LEU A 4 9.61 2.36 -10.62
N VAL A 5 9.32 3.65 -10.69
CA VAL A 5 8.14 4.26 -10.07
C VAL A 5 7.12 4.58 -11.16
N VAL A 6 5.90 4.07 -11.01
CA VAL A 6 4.80 4.37 -11.93
C VAL A 6 3.82 5.33 -11.25
N LEU A 7 3.63 6.51 -11.84
CA LEU A 7 2.73 7.53 -11.30
C LEU A 7 1.31 7.40 -11.86
N ALA A 8 0.36 7.12 -10.96
CA ALA A 8 -1.06 7.06 -11.26
C ALA A 8 -1.78 8.42 -11.24
N ALA A 9 -1.04 9.51 -11.03
CA ALA A 9 -1.56 10.87 -11.01
C ALA A 9 -0.72 11.77 -11.92
N GLN A 10 -1.36 12.81 -12.47
CA GLN A 10 -0.62 13.87 -13.15
C GLN A 10 0.22 14.65 -12.13
N GLU A 11 1.49 14.87 -12.45
CA GLU A 11 2.47 15.45 -11.53
C GLU A 11 2.13 16.86 -11.06
N ASP A 12 1.44 17.65 -11.88
CA ASP A 12 0.98 18.99 -11.53
C ASP A 12 -0.14 18.99 -10.48
N ARG A 13 -0.80 17.84 -10.28
CA ARG A 13 -1.93 17.67 -9.34
C ARG A 13 -1.56 17.01 -8.03
N VAL A 14 -0.29 16.67 -7.81
CA VAL A 14 0.14 16.05 -6.55
C VAL A 14 0.27 17.09 -5.44
N SER A 15 0.13 16.66 -4.19
CA SER A 15 0.35 17.53 -3.02
C SER A 15 1.82 17.96 -2.92
N ASP A 16 2.10 19.00 -2.15
CA ASP A 16 3.48 19.48 -1.94
C ASP A 16 4.38 18.40 -1.31
N ALA A 17 3.83 17.62 -0.39
CA ALA A 17 4.53 16.50 0.23
C ALA A 17 4.93 15.44 -0.82
N VAL A 18 4.01 15.05 -1.71
CA VAL A 18 4.31 14.10 -2.79
C VAL A 18 5.30 14.70 -3.78
N ARG A 19 5.14 15.97 -4.16
CA ARG A 19 6.06 16.67 -5.07
C ARG A 19 7.49 16.70 -4.52
N HIS A 20 7.63 16.93 -3.22
CA HIS A 20 8.93 16.88 -2.56
C HIS A 20 9.59 15.50 -2.68
N GLN A 21 8.83 14.42 -2.43
CA GLN A 21 9.34 13.06 -2.58
C GLN A 21 9.68 12.70 -4.04
N LEU A 22 8.88 13.15 -5.02
CA LEU A 22 9.20 12.97 -6.44
C LEU A 22 10.51 13.65 -6.83
N ASN A 23 10.79 14.85 -6.31
CA ASN A 23 12.05 15.53 -6.56
C ASN A 23 13.24 14.79 -5.96
N ILE A 24 13.08 14.19 -4.78
CA ILE A 24 14.11 13.32 -4.17
C ILE A 24 14.39 12.11 -5.07
N LEU A 25 13.34 11.43 -5.55
CA LEU A 25 13.48 10.26 -6.43
C LEU A 25 14.23 10.60 -7.72
N ARG A 26 13.90 11.74 -8.35
CA ARG A 26 14.60 12.25 -9.54
C ARG A 26 16.07 12.53 -9.28
N ASN A 27 16.37 13.23 -8.20
CA ASN A 27 17.74 13.56 -7.82
C ASN A 27 18.55 12.31 -7.43
N SER A 28 17.86 11.21 -7.10
CA SER A 28 18.45 9.91 -6.81
C SER A 28 18.63 9.04 -8.06
N GLY A 29 18.21 9.51 -9.24
CA GLY A 29 18.33 8.78 -10.52
C GLY A 29 17.32 7.64 -10.69
N VAL A 30 16.25 7.58 -9.89
CA VAL A 30 15.19 6.57 -10.03
C VAL A 30 14.34 6.88 -11.26
N SER A 31 14.06 5.85 -12.07
CA SER A 31 13.17 5.97 -13.24
C SER A 31 11.74 6.18 -12.78
N ILE A 32 11.09 7.22 -13.33
CA ILE A 32 9.70 7.55 -13.04
C ILE A 32 8.94 7.59 -14.36
N GLU A 33 7.90 6.78 -14.47
CA GLU A 33 7.06 6.68 -15.66
C GLU A 33 5.60 6.96 -15.35
N PRO A 34 4.84 7.50 -16.32
CA PRO A 34 3.41 7.73 -16.15
C PRO A 34 2.64 6.41 -16.32
N ALA A 35 1.48 6.28 -15.66
CA ALA A 35 0.68 5.06 -15.69
C ALA A 35 0.26 4.62 -17.10
N GLU A 36 0.15 5.56 -18.04
CA GLU A 36 -0.18 5.36 -19.44
C GLU A 36 0.75 4.34 -20.13
N ASN A 37 2.03 4.30 -19.74
CA ASN A 37 2.99 3.33 -20.29
C ASN A 37 2.59 1.89 -19.92
N VAL A 38 2.27 1.67 -18.64
CA VAL A 38 1.81 0.37 -18.13
C VAL A 38 0.44 0.02 -18.70
N GLN A 39 -0.47 0.99 -18.82
CA GLN A 39 -1.80 0.77 -19.41
C GLN A 39 -1.70 0.36 -20.88
N LYS A 40 -0.78 0.97 -21.65
CA LYS A 40 -0.58 0.66 -23.07
C LYS A 40 0.09 -0.70 -23.28
N ASN A 41 1.08 -1.03 -22.45
CA ASN A 41 1.86 -2.26 -22.59
C ASN A 41 1.25 -3.44 -21.81
N GLU A 42 0.25 -3.18 -20.97
CA GLU A 42 -0.34 -4.11 -20.01
C GLU A 42 0.70 -4.88 -19.16
N SER A 43 1.83 -4.23 -18.84
CA SER A 43 2.97 -4.87 -18.18
C SER A 43 3.81 -3.88 -17.40
N PHE A 44 4.40 -4.34 -16.30
CA PHE A 44 5.47 -3.66 -15.56
C PHE A 44 6.88 -4.14 -15.97
N GLY A 45 6.99 -4.92 -17.04
CA GLY A 45 8.23 -5.60 -17.42
C GLY A 45 8.49 -6.85 -16.57
N GLU A 46 9.76 -7.25 -16.49
CA GLU A 46 10.22 -8.38 -15.67
C GLU A 46 10.46 -7.93 -14.21
N ALA A 47 9.39 -7.53 -13.52
CA ALA A 47 9.47 -7.11 -12.13
C ALA A 47 9.55 -8.32 -11.18
N ASP A 48 10.59 -8.39 -10.34
CA ASP A 48 10.72 -9.41 -9.30
C ASP A 48 9.69 -9.26 -8.17
N ALA A 49 9.21 -8.03 -7.94
CA ALA A 49 8.17 -7.70 -6.97
C ALA A 49 7.54 -6.34 -7.33
N ILE A 50 6.30 -6.12 -6.88
CA ILE A 50 5.57 -4.87 -7.11
C ILE A 50 5.09 -4.31 -5.77
N ILE A 51 5.24 -2.99 -5.57
CA ILE A 51 4.71 -2.30 -4.40
C ILE A 51 3.41 -1.59 -4.80
N ASP A 52 2.29 -1.99 -4.18
CA ASP A 52 1.02 -1.28 -4.27
C ASP A 52 1.01 -0.11 -3.27
N ALA A 53 1.17 1.09 -3.80
CA ALA A 53 1.06 2.35 -3.06
C ALA A 53 0.10 3.33 -3.78
N LEU A 54 -0.93 2.81 -4.45
CA LEU A 54 -1.83 3.62 -5.28
C LEU A 54 -2.81 4.44 -4.45
N LEU A 55 -3.59 3.77 -3.59
CA LEU A 55 -4.63 4.41 -2.77
C LEU A 55 -4.60 3.81 -1.36
N GLY A 56 -4.44 4.66 -0.36
CA GLY A 56 -4.46 4.27 1.05
C GLY A 56 -5.85 4.35 1.68
N TYR A 57 -5.88 4.68 2.97
CA TYR A 57 -7.10 4.69 3.80
C TYR A 57 -8.22 5.64 3.34
N SER A 58 -7.94 6.60 2.46
CA SER A 58 -8.90 7.59 1.98
C SER A 58 -9.73 7.11 0.77
N LEU A 59 -9.62 5.84 0.38
CA LEU A 59 -10.43 5.27 -0.69
C LEU A 59 -11.92 5.44 -0.38
N SER A 60 -12.69 5.84 -1.39
CA SER A 60 -14.15 5.87 -1.33
C SER A 60 -14.71 5.24 -2.60
N GLY A 61 -15.34 4.07 -2.44
CA GLY A 61 -15.88 3.31 -3.56
C GLY A 61 -14.81 2.65 -4.43
N SER A 62 -15.22 2.24 -5.64
CA SER A 62 -14.35 1.56 -6.59
C SER A 62 -13.20 2.43 -7.10
N PRO A 63 -11.98 1.88 -7.19
CA PRO A 63 -10.89 2.52 -7.89
C PRO A 63 -11.29 2.89 -9.32
N ARG A 64 -10.87 4.08 -9.75
CA ARG A 64 -11.07 4.61 -11.11
C ARG A 64 -9.75 4.60 -11.86
N ASP A 65 -9.79 4.72 -13.18
CA ASP A 65 -8.55 4.84 -13.95
C ASP A 65 -7.78 6.12 -13.59
N PRO A 66 -6.43 6.05 -13.60
CA PRO A 66 -5.61 4.91 -14.07
C PRO A 66 -5.41 3.80 -13.02
N ALA A 67 -5.74 4.02 -11.75
CA ALA A 67 -5.53 3.04 -10.68
C ALA A 67 -6.23 1.69 -10.96
N ALA A 68 -7.48 1.72 -11.43
CA ALA A 68 -8.23 0.50 -11.76
C ALA A 68 -7.49 -0.39 -12.80
N SER A 69 -6.90 0.22 -13.83
CA SER A 69 -6.10 -0.50 -14.82
C SER A 69 -4.80 -1.03 -14.24
N LEU A 70 -4.08 -0.24 -13.44
CA LEU A 70 -2.85 -0.69 -12.79
C LEU A 70 -3.09 -1.88 -11.86
N ILE A 71 -4.19 -1.88 -11.09
CA ILE A 71 -4.58 -3.02 -10.23
C ILE A 71 -4.74 -4.30 -11.05
N ARG A 72 -5.42 -4.22 -12.20
CA ARG A 72 -5.61 -5.37 -13.09
C ARG A 72 -4.27 -5.88 -13.65
N VAL A 73 -3.34 -5.00 -14.00
CA VAL A 73 -2.01 -5.40 -14.50
C VAL A 73 -1.20 -6.04 -13.37
N MET A 74 -1.18 -5.44 -12.17
CA MET A 74 -0.47 -5.98 -11.01
C MET A 74 -0.93 -7.40 -10.67
N ASN A 75 -2.25 -7.60 -10.55
CA ASN A 75 -2.83 -8.91 -10.24
C ASN A 75 -2.57 -9.98 -11.31
N LYS A 76 -2.30 -9.58 -12.56
CA LYS A 76 -2.01 -10.48 -13.69
C LYS A 76 -0.51 -10.71 -13.91
N SER A 77 0.35 -9.89 -13.31
CA SER A 77 1.80 -9.90 -13.56
C SER A 77 2.50 -11.20 -13.15
N GLY A 78 1.94 -11.94 -12.19
CA GLY A 78 2.58 -13.11 -11.58
C GLY A 78 3.68 -12.76 -10.57
N ALA A 79 4.08 -11.49 -10.47
CA ALA A 79 5.02 -11.02 -9.46
C ALA A 79 4.34 -10.90 -8.08
N PRO A 80 5.05 -11.13 -6.97
CA PRO A 80 4.53 -10.87 -5.63
C PRO A 80 4.22 -9.39 -5.46
N VAL A 81 3.01 -9.09 -4.96
CA VAL A 81 2.56 -7.71 -4.68
C VAL A 81 2.62 -7.45 -3.18
N VAL A 82 3.29 -6.37 -2.79
CA VAL A 82 3.33 -5.88 -1.40
C VAL A 82 2.53 -4.59 -1.32
N SER A 83 1.44 -4.61 -0.56
CA SER A 83 0.62 -3.41 -0.35
C SER A 83 1.14 -2.57 0.81
N ASN A 84 1.25 -1.26 0.57
CA ASN A 84 1.57 -0.29 1.59
C ASN A 84 0.30 0.18 2.29
N ASP A 85 0.27 0.07 3.61
CA ASP A 85 -0.82 0.42 4.50
C ASP A 85 -2.07 -0.50 4.40
N ILE A 86 -2.69 -0.58 3.23
CA ILE A 86 -3.86 -1.39 2.92
C ILE A 86 -3.86 -1.74 1.42
N PRO A 87 -4.28 -2.94 0.99
CA PRO A 87 -4.43 -3.22 -0.43
C PRO A 87 -5.39 -2.25 -1.10
N THR A 88 -4.94 -1.63 -2.19
CA THR A 88 -5.77 -0.72 -2.96
C THR A 88 -7.06 -1.44 -3.38
N GLY A 89 -8.20 -0.78 -3.18
CA GLY A 89 -9.54 -1.35 -3.44
C GLY A 89 -10.26 -1.82 -2.17
N ILE A 90 -9.62 -1.79 -1.00
CA ILE A 90 -10.26 -2.15 0.28
C ILE A 90 -10.55 -0.90 1.09
N ASP A 91 -11.78 -0.79 1.61
CA ASP A 91 -12.14 0.23 2.59
C ASP A 91 -11.45 -0.05 3.94
N ALA A 92 -10.65 0.90 4.40
CA ALA A 92 -9.86 0.81 5.63
C ALA A 92 -10.67 0.62 6.91
N THR A 93 -11.92 1.06 6.93
CA THR A 93 -12.76 1.01 8.13
C THR A 93 -13.65 -0.23 8.13
N THR A 94 -14.37 -0.42 7.02
CA THR A 94 -15.42 -1.44 6.89
C THR A 94 -14.94 -2.77 6.35
N GLY A 95 -13.78 -2.81 5.68
CA GLY A 95 -13.29 -3.99 4.98
C GLY A 95 -14.08 -4.32 3.71
N THR A 96 -14.94 -3.41 3.26
CA THR A 96 -15.65 -3.55 1.97
C THR A 96 -14.63 -3.63 0.86
N VAL A 97 -14.75 -4.65 0.02
CA VAL A 97 -13.92 -4.83 -1.18
C VAL A 97 -14.61 -4.12 -2.33
N HIS A 98 -13.95 -3.12 -2.88
CA HIS A 98 -14.36 -2.42 -4.08
C HIS A 98 -13.52 -2.86 -5.27
N GLU A 99 -14.17 -3.48 -6.25
CA GLU A 99 -13.46 -4.00 -7.42
C GLU A 99 -13.12 -2.86 -8.42
N PRO A 100 -11.95 -2.95 -9.10
CA PRO A 100 -10.92 -3.96 -8.90
C PRO A 100 -10.12 -3.74 -7.60
N ALA A 101 -9.80 -4.81 -6.87
CA ALA A 101 -8.96 -4.75 -5.66
C ALA A 101 -7.65 -5.55 -5.81
N ILE A 102 -6.60 -5.10 -5.12
CA ILE A 102 -5.29 -5.76 -5.10
C ILE A 102 -5.37 -7.08 -4.34
N ARG A 103 -4.69 -8.09 -4.88
CA ARG A 103 -4.42 -9.38 -4.23
C ARG A 103 -2.96 -9.40 -3.80
N ALA A 104 -2.70 -8.94 -2.58
CA ALA A 104 -1.37 -8.82 -2.04
C ALA A 104 -0.82 -10.18 -1.58
N THR A 105 0.46 -10.40 -1.82
CA THR A 105 1.25 -11.44 -1.15
C THR A 105 1.51 -11.05 0.30
N ALA A 106 1.71 -9.76 0.57
CA ALA A 106 1.84 -9.21 1.91
C ALA A 106 1.36 -7.76 1.98
N THR A 107 0.92 -7.31 3.15
CA THR A 107 0.60 -5.91 3.42
C THR A 107 1.40 -5.42 4.62
N VAL A 108 2.11 -4.29 4.47
CA VAL A 108 2.73 -3.58 5.58
C VAL A 108 1.78 -2.49 6.05
N THR A 109 1.03 -2.74 7.11
CA THR A 109 0.17 -1.74 7.73
C THR A 109 1.00 -0.79 8.59
N ILE A 110 0.71 0.51 8.53
CA ILE A 110 1.48 1.53 9.26
C ILE A 110 0.73 1.94 10.54
N ALA A 111 1.48 2.21 11.62
CA ALA A 111 0.99 2.60 12.94
C ALA A 111 0.14 1.53 13.65
N LEU A 112 -1.08 1.25 13.18
CA LEU A 112 -1.93 0.17 13.66
C LEU A 112 -2.65 -0.52 12.48
N PRO A 113 -3.01 -1.81 12.61
CA PRO A 113 -3.84 -2.48 11.63
C PRO A 113 -5.20 -1.79 11.50
N LYS A 114 -5.57 -1.47 10.27
CA LYS A 114 -6.91 -0.94 9.94
C LYS A 114 -7.99 -1.96 10.30
N THR A 115 -9.12 -1.52 10.84
CA THR A 115 -10.22 -2.43 11.21
C THR A 115 -10.77 -3.19 10.02
N GLY A 116 -10.76 -2.60 8.83
CA GLY A 116 -11.16 -3.26 7.59
C GLY A 116 -10.31 -4.48 7.24
N LEU A 117 -9.03 -4.52 7.64
CA LEU A 117 -8.16 -5.69 7.44
C LEU A 117 -8.53 -6.89 8.32
N LEU A 118 -9.42 -6.70 9.29
CA LEU A 118 -9.92 -7.77 10.16
C LEU A 118 -11.13 -8.49 9.56
N VAL A 119 -11.75 -7.94 8.51
CA VAL A 119 -12.89 -8.55 7.82
C VAL A 119 -12.40 -9.66 6.90
N SER A 120 -13.03 -10.83 6.95
CA SER A 120 -12.56 -12.05 6.27
C SER A 120 -12.27 -11.84 4.78
N ASP A 121 -13.11 -11.10 4.07
CA ASP A 121 -12.95 -10.90 2.63
C ASP A 121 -11.74 -10.00 2.31
N ALA A 122 -11.59 -8.89 3.03
CA ALA A 122 -10.41 -8.02 2.95
C ALA A 122 -9.14 -8.73 3.41
N ARG A 123 -9.21 -9.48 4.51
CA ARG A 123 -8.07 -10.22 5.09
C ARG A 123 -7.47 -11.20 4.09
N ARG A 124 -8.30 -11.90 3.29
CA ARG A 124 -7.85 -12.82 2.24
C ARG A 124 -7.09 -12.13 1.11
N LEU A 125 -7.38 -10.85 0.86
CA LEU A 125 -6.70 -10.04 -0.17
C LEU A 125 -5.41 -9.39 0.34
N ALA A 126 -5.22 -9.30 1.67
CA ALA A 126 -4.08 -8.63 2.28
C ALA A 126 -2.80 -9.48 2.40
N GLY A 127 -2.88 -10.80 2.15
CA GLY A 127 -1.72 -11.69 2.27
C GLY A 127 -1.16 -11.78 3.70
N ASP A 128 0.14 -11.96 3.85
CA ASP A 128 0.80 -11.83 5.17
C ASP A 128 0.68 -10.39 5.69
N LEU A 129 0.34 -10.20 6.97
CA LEU A 129 0.31 -8.86 7.58
C LEU A 129 1.59 -8.56 8.34
N TYR A 130 2.12 -7.37 8.12
CA TYR A 130 3.25 -6.82 8.84
C TYR A 130 2.86 -5.46 9.41
N LEU A 131 3.33 -5.15 10.61
CA LEU A 131 3.19 -3.83 11.21
C LEU A 131 4.50 -3.06 11.03
N GLY A 132 4.43 -1.90 10.37
CA GLY A 132 5.55 -0.99 10.15
C GLY A 132 5.58 0.14 11.18
N ASP A 133 6.77 0.38 11.75
CA ASP A 133 7.02 1.48 12.68
C ASP A 133 7.17 2.81 11.94
N ILE A 134 6.38 3.81 12.34
CA ILE A 134 6.56 5.22 11.94
C ILE A 134 6.79 6.13 13.16
N SER A 135 7.25 5.54 14.27
CA SER A 135 7.62 6.22 15.49
C SER A 135 6.47 6.97 16.17
N VAL A 136 5.25 6.41 16.11
CA VAL A 136 4.13 6.91 16.91
C VAL A 136 4.45 6.69 18.39
N PRO A 137 4.44 7.72 19.25
CA PRO A 137 4.69 7.56 20.67
C PRO A 137 3.66 6.61 21.31
N PRO A 138 4.07 5.58 22.07
CA PRO A 138 3.15 4.63 22.70
C PRO A 138 2.09 5.28 23.59
N GLU A 139 2.45 6.40 24.23
CA GLU A 139 1.55 7.19 25.08
C GLU A 139 0.36 7.75 24.31
N LEU A 140 0.50 7.97 22.99
CA LEU A 140 -0.59 8.47 22.15
C LEU A 140 -1.68 7.41 21.96
N TYR A 141 -1.30 6.14 21.81
CA TYR A 141 -2.27 5.05 21.71
C TYR A 141 -3.08 4.91 23.01
N LEU A 142 -2.41 5.05 24.16
CA LEU A 142 -3.09 5.02 25.45
C LEU A 142 -4.01 6.24 25.61
N ALA A 143 -3.52 7.45 25.33
CA ALA A 143 -4.28 8.68 25.55
C ALA A 143 -5.49 8.83 24.61
N VAL A 144 -5.40 8.34 23.37
CA VAL A 144 -6.44 8.54 22.33
C VAL A 144 -7.35 7.34 22.18
N LEU A 145 -6.83 6.12 22.37
CA LEU A 145 -7.56 4.88 22.10
C LEU A 145 -7.75 4.01 23.35
N ASP A 146 -7.27 4.44 24.52
CA ASP A 146 -7.21 3.62 25.74
C ASP A 146 -6.51 2.26 25.50
N LEU A 147 -5.54 2.26 24.58
CA LEU A 147 -4.87 1.06 24.11
C LEU A 147 -3.42 1.04 24.60
N PRO A 148 -3.07 0.20 25.60
CA PRO A 148 -1.68 0.00 25.97
C PRO A 148 -0.97 -0.81 24.88
N VAL A 149 -0.08 -0.15 24.14
CA VAL A 149 0.76 -0.79 23.13
C VAL A 149 2.12 -1.11 23.75
N PRO A 150 2.51 -2.39 23.86
CA PRO A 150 3.85 -2.74 24.36
C PRO A 150 4.92 -2.31 23.35
N ALA A 151 6.20 -2.52 23.67
CA ALA A 151 7.31 -2.22 22.76
C ALA A 151 7.37 -3.21 21.57
N ILE A 152 6.32 -3.25 20.73
CA ILE A 152 6.16 -4.19 19.60
C ILE A 152 7.35 -4.06 18.63
N PHE A 153 7.88 -2.85 18.43
CA PHE A 153 9.00 -2.58 17.54
C PHE A 153 10.38 -2.80 18.17
N ALA A 154 10.47 -3.28 19.42
CA ALA A 154 11.76 -3.63 20.03
C ALA A 154 12.49 -4.77 19.29
N ILE A 155 11.76 -5.56 18.50
CA ILE A 155 12.30 -6.68 17.72
C ILE A 155 12.57 -6.33 16.24
N GLY A 156 12.21 -5.12 15.79
CA GLY A 156 12.44 -4.66 14.42
C GLY A 156 11.46 -3.57 13.96
N GLN A 157 11.83 -2.84 12.90
CA GLN A 157 11.00 -1.77 12.31
C GLN A 157 9.80 -2.29 11.52
N ILE A 158 9.84 -3.56 11.10
CA ILE A 158 8.74 -4.25 10.44
C ILE A 158 8.54 -5.58 11.16
N VAL A 159 7.37 -5.77 11.75
CA VAL A 159 7.06 -6.92 12.60
C VAL A 159 5.95 -7.73 11.96
N LYS A 160 6.20 -9.02 11.69
CA LYS A 160 5.15 -9.91 11.19
C LYS A 160 4.05 -10.07 12.24
N MET A 161 2.81 -9.82 11.85
CA MET A 161 1.66 -10.09 12.70
C MET A 161 1.40 -11.60 12.74
N PRO A 162 1.00 -12.16 13.89
CA PRO A 162 0.62 -13.56 13.95
C PRO A 162 -0.59 -13.82 13.05
N ASP A 163 -0.59 -14.98 12.39
CA ASP A 163 -1.79 -15.45 11.70
C ASP A 163 -2.90 -15.64 12.74
N ARG A 164 -4.09 -15.10 12.46
CA ARG A 164 -5.24 -15.36 13.32
C ARG A 164 -5.65 -16.82 13.13
N ALA A 165 -5.72 -17.57 14.23
CA ALA A 165 -6.39 -18.86 14.28
C ALA A 165 -7.89 -18.73 14.01
#